data_AF-A0A8H5DHG8-F1
#
_entry.id   AF-A0A8H5DHG8-F1
#
_cell.length_a   1.000
_cell.length_b   1.000
_cell.length_c   1.000
_cell.angle_alpha   90.00
_cell.angle_beta   90.00
_cell.angle_gamma   90.00
#
_symmetry.space_group_name_H-M   'P 1'
#
loop_
_entity.id
_entity.type
_entity.pdbx_description
1 polymer ?
#
loop_
_entity_poly.entity_id
_entity_poly.type
_entity_poly.pdbx_seq_one_letter_code
_entity_poly.pdbx_strand_id
1 'polypeptide(L)'
;MSSTADTVNLVNLPTEIRLQIYRHYFKAPDGYVYDGTSDKLRTAGDNSPIELSLIYTCRSIANDTRHLPLRINTIHFSTLYREDWRSLAGCFNLVATYHRVLEADFVLHLAQFMTEDMHSQLHLEHPEFGPQLKNALRYHVVQLELFSHRESEEHVSDQNFAQPAAGGNLTEATSTTKSVNDNPRKKWSSYVCGAVRHFLEMWDDEFCLGFLGLDSHLETDSFMEDELAGSFWKLQAALSSCLRIIAENKPAEFTRLVRSCFPNWTSINPVQDFLNLGFKQWAIPSQTAVLNAIDLLNLGDVWQRPDSWHHALPHEYEMANRTRPGYNPSTGLYEPFGVRCREKFRFSAAACAIRFLERLPIHQRTQIRTLILQEDFRSVNYPSVHAQGLAPFFEENPFLRVERRVSLLHCVLSDVDPPFEVAAYLEFEETERNAAIDRKDFGEKIADWLLDALAVTDSGIPAESFTLVLEAGPHRDYCADLFQRFTQREIAWSKAYKELAQSGFSFAIPNRSSPVPTLLLNGNKVEALDHLANHTSAILSCDFNTGVAWDVEALVNETRGLSGEEWVRRWQSVPFSEKLPPDLKYKDMLTDNYDIQTEEDCS
;
A
#
# COMPACT_ATOMS: atom_id res chain seq x y z
N MET A 1 -27.60 27.82 70.43
CA MET A 1 -27.49 28.01 68.97
C MET A 1 -26.13 27.46 68.55
N SER A 2 -26.08 26.22 68.07
CA SER A 2 -24.86 25.63 67.52
C SER A 2 -25.07 25.54 66.02
N SER A 3 -24.40 26.42 65.27
CA SER A 3 -24.31 26.35 63.82
C SER A 3 -23.32 25.23 63.50
N THR A 4 -23.85 24.07 63.10
CA THR A 4 -23.06 23.05 62.44
C THR A 4 -22.62 23.63 61.09
N ALA A 5 -21.34 23.91 60.94
CA ALA A 5 -20.77 24.18 59.64
C ALA A 5 -20.96 22.91 58.80
N ASP A 6 -21.88 22.94 57.85
CA ASP A 6 -22.05 21.87 56.87
C ASP A 6 -20.73 21.71 56.12
N THR A 7 -20.01 20.63 56.40
CA THR A 7 -18.78 20.29 55.70
C THR A 7 -19.15 19.99 54.25
N VAL A 8 -18.85 20.94 53.37
CA VAL A 8 -18.99 20.78 51.92
C VAL A 8 -18.01 19.70 51.47
N ASN A 9 -18.54 18.53 51.11
CA ASN A 9 -17.79 17.41 50.56
C ASN A 9 -18.03 17.34 49.05
N LEU A 10 -17.03 16.92 48.27
CA LEU A 10 -17.09 16.80 46.82
C LEU A 10 -18.33 16.02 46.35
N VAL A 11 -18.71 14.96 47.06
CA VAL A 11 -19.89 14.13 46.73
C VAL A 11 -21.24 14.79 47.07
N ASN A 12 -21.25 15.81 47.94
CA ASN A 12 -22.45 16.56 48.32
C ASN A 12 -22.68 17.79 47.43
N LEU A 13 -21.73 18.11 46.54
CA LEU A 13 -21.92 19.17 45.56
C LEU A 13 -23.01 18.79 44.52
N PRO A 14 -23.73 19.78 43.97
CA PRO A 14 -24.64 19.55 42.85
C PRO A 14 -23.94 18.82 41.70
N THR A 15 -24.67 17.94 41.02
CA THR A 15 -24.13 17.08 39.94
C THR A 15 -23.46 17.89 38.84
N GLU A 16 -23.99 19.05 38.49
CA GLU A 16 -23.45 19.95 37.48
C GLU A 16 -22.04 20.43 37.86
N ILE A 17 -21.85 20.83 39.11
CA ILE A 17 -20.56 21.29 39.64
C ILE A 17 -19.57 20.12 39.72
N ARG A 18 -20.02 18.96 40.20
CA ARG A 18 -19.18 17.75 40.23
C ARG A 18 -18.69 17.38 38.84
N LEU A 19 -19.57 17.37 37.84
CA LEU A 19 -19.21 17.07 36.45
C LEU A 19 -18.24 18.11 35.87
N GLN A 20 -18.35 19.39 36.21
CA GLN A 20 -17.37 20.40 35.80
C GLN A 20 -15.99 20.14 36.41
N ILE A 21 -15.93 19.84 37.71
CA ILE A 21 -14.68 19.49 38.40
C ILE A 21 -14.06 18.23 37.77
N TYR A 22 -14.85 17.18 37.57
CA TYR A 22 -14.36 15.94 36.98
C TYR A 22 -13.88 16.13 35.54
N ARG A 23 -14.58 16.93 34.73
CA ARG A 23 -14.13 17.27 33.37
C ARG A 23 -12.80 17.99 33.40
N HIS A 24 -12.63 18.96 34.30
CA HIS A 24 -11.35 19.66 34.44
C HIS A 24 -10.23 18.71 34.86
N TYR A 25 -10.50 17.77 35.76
CA TYR A 25 -9.53 16.79 36.23
C TYR A 25 -9.09 15.79 35.12
N PHE A 26 -10.04 15.24 34.36
CA PHE A 26 -9.72 14.20 33.35
C PHE A 26 -9.33 14.74 31.97
N LYS A 27 -9.54 16.03 31.70
CA LYS A 27 -9.23 16.63 30.41
C LYS A 27 -7.73 16.92 30.32
N ALA A 28 -7.05 16.18 29.45
CA ALA A 28 -5.69 16.51 29.05
C ALA A 28 -5.71 17.65 28.02
N PRO A 29 -4.76 18.61 28.08
CA PRO A 29 -4.68 19.72 27.13
C PRO A 29 -4.68 19.25 25.67
N ASP A 30 -3.79 18.30 25.36
CA ASP A 30 -3.58 17.77 24.01
C ASP A 30 -4.27 16.41 23.78
N GLY A 31 -5.11 15.98 24.73
CA GLY A 31 -5.73 14.66 24.70
C GLY A 31 -4.75 13.52 25.01
N TYR A 32 -5.03 12.34 24.43
CA TYR A 32 -4.27 11.11 24.65
C TYR A 32 -3.59 10.65 23.37
N VAL A 33 -2.44 9.99 23.51
CA VAL A 33 -1.72 9.36 22.41
C VAL A 33 -1.59 7.86 22.68
N TYR A 34 -1.71 7.06 21.63
CA TYR A 34 -1.45 5.63 21.67
C TYR A 34 0.06 5.36 21.62
N ASP A 35 0.57 4.69 22.65
CA ASP A 35 1.93 4.17 22.69
C ASP A 35 1.94 2.71 22.22
N GLY A 36 2.39 2.50 20.98
CA GLY A 36 2.45 1.16 20.37
C GLY A 36 3.52 0.23 20.95
N THR A 37 4.44 0.75 21.78
CA THR A 37 5.41 -0.09 22.50
C THR A 37 4.73 -0.75 23.69
N SER A 38 4.00 0.03 24.48
CA SER A 38 3.30 -0.47 25.68
C SER A 38 1.86 -0.95 25.43
N ASP A 39 1.34 -0.73 24.22
CA ASP A 39 -0.05 -0.97 23.82
C ASP A 39 -1.06 -0.25 24.74
N LYS A 40 -0.72 0.97 25.20
CA LYS A 40 -1.50 1.78 26.15
C LYS A 40 -1.67 3.22 25.70
N LEU A 41 -2.65 3.90 26.28
CA LEU A 41 -2.80 5.35 26.11
C LEU A 41 -1.95 6.10 27.14
N ARG A 42 -1.36 7.20 26.69
CA ARG A 42 -0.57 8.17 27.47
C ARG A 42 -1.08 9.58 27.18
N THR A 43 -0.72 10.57 27.97
CA THR A 43 -1.04 11.98 27.67
C THR A 43 -0.25 12.43 26.44
N ALA A 44 -0.89 13.13 25.51
CA ALA A 44 -0.26 13.48 24.23
C ALA A 44 0.88 14.51 24.36
N GLY A 45 0.79 15.46 25.31
CA GLY A 45 1.75 16.55 25.43
C GLY A 45 3.11 16.17 26.02
N ASP A 46 3.14 15.26 27.00
CA ASP A 46 4.36 14.87 27.74
C ASP A 46 4.59 13.36 27.82
N ASN A 47 3.74 12.57 27.16
CA ASN A 47 3.78 11.12 27.18
C ASN A 47 3.75 10.53 28.60
N SER A 48 3.14 11.21 29.58
CA SER A 48 2.99 10.70 30.94
C SER A 48 1.81 9.72 31.07
N PRO A 49 1.78 8.88 32.12
CA PRO A 49 0.63 8.01 32.38
C PRO A 49 -0.65 8.81 32.63
N ILE A 50 -1.79 8.33 32.12
CA ILE A 50 -3.09 8.99 32.34
C ILE A 50 -3.47 8.95 33.82
N GLU A 51 -3.78 10.13 34.39
CA GLU A 51 -4.17 10.24 35.79
C GLU A 51 -5.61 9.75 36.02
N LEU A 52 -5.74 8.52 36.51
CA LEU A 52 -7.04 7.90 36.82
C LEU A 52 -7.31 7.78 38.32
N SER A 53 -6.47 8.37 39.17
CA SER A 53 -6.49 8.16 40.63
C SER A 53 -7.85 8.51 41.25
N LEU A 54 -8.49 9.58 40.75
CA LEU A 54 -9.80 10.03 41.21
C LEU A 54 -10.90 8.95 41.05
N ILE A 55 -10.86 8.14 39.97
CA ILE A 55 -11.82 7.04 39.74
C ILE A 55 -11.75 6.01 40.86
N TYR A 56 -10.56 5.78 41.42
CA TYR A 56 -10.31 4.74 42.42
C TYR A 56 -10.56 5.19 43.86
N THR A 57 -10.97 6.44 44.09
CA THR A 57 -11.18 6.99 45.44
C THR A 57 -12.43 6.43 46.14
N CYS A 58 -13.57 6.37 45.45
CA CYS A 58 -14.81 5.78 45.99
C CYS A 58 -15.80 5.38 44.88
N ARG A 59 -16.76 4.51 45.22
CA ARG A 59 -17.78 4.01 44.27
C ARG A 59 -18.64 5.12 43.64
N SER A 60 -18.97 6.17 44.39
CA SER A 60 -19.78 7.28 43.86
C SER A 60 -19.03 7.99 42.73
N ILE A 61 -17.80 8.43 43.00
CA ILE A 61 -16.96 9.12 42.03
C ILE A 61 -16.69 8.19 40.84
N ALA A 62 -16.37 6.90 41.08
CA ALA A 62 -16.17 5.94 40.01
C ALA A 62 -17.38 5.85 39.06
N ASN A 63 -18.59 5.75 39.61
CA ASN A 63 -19.81 5.67 38.80
C ASN A 63 -20.06 6.94 38.00
N ASP A 64 -19.79 8.10 38.58
CA ASP A 64 -19.97 9.40 37.91
C ASP A 64 -18.91 9.65 36.82
N THR A 65 -17.73 9.04 36.91
CA THR A 65 -16.55 9.45 36.14
C THR A 65 -15.96 8.38 35.21
N ARG A 66 -16.30 7.09 35.37
CA ARG A 66 -15.71 5.98 34.59
C ARG A 66 -15.72 6.15 33.07
N HIS A 67 -16.59 7.01 32.55
CA HIS A 67 -16.75 7.28 31.13
C HIS A 67 -16.04 8.56 30.67
N LEU A 68 -15.68 9.46 31.58
CA LEU A 68 -15.12 10.77 31.25
C LEU A 68 -13.76 10.72 30.57
N PRO A 69 -12.76 9.91 31.02
CA PRO A 69 -11.43 9.93 30.42
C PRO A 69 -11.45 9.76 28.90
N LEU A 70 -12.18 8.75 28.39
CA LEU A 70 -12.30 8.50 26.96
C LEU A 70 -13.28 9.45 26.25
N ARG A 71 -14.28 9.97 26.96
CA ARG A 71 -15.36 10.78 26.34
C ARG A 71 -14.95 12.22 26.04
N ILE A 72 -14.04 12.79 26.80
CA ILE A 72 -13.69 14.21 26.69
C ILE A 72 -12.32 14.45 26.07
N ASN A 73 -11.53 13.40 25.85
CA ASN A 73 -10.20 13.48 25.27
C ASN A 73 -10.20 12.90 23.85
N THR A 74 -9.56 13.62 22.94
CA THR A 74 -9.21 13.11 21.62
C THR A 74 -8.11 12.08 21.79
N ILE A 75 -8.15 11.00 21.01
CA ILE A 75 -7.13 9.96 21.02
C ILE A 75 -6.39 10.00 19.68
N HIS A 76 -5.07 10.13 19.76
CA HIS A 76 -4.16 10.24 18.64
C HIS A 76 -3.48 8.89 18.38
N PHE A 77 -3.45 8.48 17.12
CA PHE A 77 -2.70 7.33 16.63
C PHE A 77 -1.77 7.83 15.53
N SER A 78 -0.54 7.33 15.51
CA SER A 78 0.41 7.56 14.43
C SER A 78 0.79 6.22 13.79
N THR A 79 1.42 6.27 12.62
CA THR A 79 2.06 5.08 12.04
C THR A 79 3.04 4.47 13.04
N LEU A 80 3.03 3.14 13.14
CA LEU A 80 3.80 2.41 14.15
C LEU A 80 4.91 1.60 13.49
N TYR A 81 6.15 1.99 13.80
CA TYR A 81 7.34 1.18 13.60
C TYR A 81 7.70 0.44 14.89
N ARG A 82 8.00 -0.85 14.77
CA ARG A 82 8.53 -1.68 15.87
C ARG A 82 9.60 -2.60 15.31
N GLU A 83 10.81 -2.47 15.83
CA GLU A 83 11.94 -3.32 15.43
C GLU A 83 11.62 -4.80 15.64
N ASP A 84 11.01 -5.17 16.76
CA ASP A 84 10.64 -6.56 17.05
C ASP A 84 9.53 -7.12 16.12
N TRP A 85 8.88 -6.25 15.34
CA TRP A 85 7.87 -6.63 14.35
C TRP A 85 8.36 -6.52 12.90
N ARG A 86 9.64 -6.23 12.66
CA ARG A 86 10.17 -6.02 11.30
C ARG A 86 9.85 -7.21 10.36
N SER A 87 10.19 -8.42 10.78
CA SER A 87 9.84 -9.66 10.06
C SER A 87 8.34 -9.83 9.89
N LEU A 88 7.56 -9.59 10.93
CA LEU A 88 6.11 -9.70 10.88
C LEU A 88 5.51 -8.77 9.83
N ALA A 89 5.87 -7.49 9.85
CA ALA A 89 5.32 -6.48 8.96
C ALA A 89 5.79 -6.67 7.51
N GLY A 90 7.09 -6.92 7.29
CA GLY A 90 7.62 -7.19 5.95
C GLY A 90 7.02 -8.44 5.33
N CYS A 91 7.02 -9.57 6.03
CA CYS A 91 6.42 -10.81 5.52
C CYS A 91 4.91 -10.73 5.38
N PHE A 92 4.22 -10.00 6.24
CA PHE A 92 2.80 -9.73 6.07
C PHE A 92 2.55 -8.98 4.75
N ASN A 93 3.32 -7.92 4.48
CA ASN A 93 3.21 -7.17 3.22
C ASN A 93 3.40 -8.10 2.01
N LEU A 94 4.46 -8.91 2.04
CA LEU A 94 4.76 -9.88 1.00
C LEU A 94 3.59 -10.85 0.74
N VAL A 95 3.15 -11.53 1.80
CA VAL A 95 2.12 -12.58 1.70
C VAL A 95 0.79 -12.00 1.25
N ALA A 96 0.39 -10.85 1.80
CA ALA A 96 -0.88 -10.24 1.47
C ALA A 96 -0.89 -9.69 0.03
N THR A 97 0.18 -9.02 -0.41
CA THR A 97 0.31 -8.59 -1.81
C THR A 97 0.36 -9.80 -2.75
N TYR A 98 1.12 -10.84 -2.43
CA TYR A 98 1.19 -12.04 -3.25
C TYR A 98 -0.17 -12.75 -3.37
N HIS A 99 -0.90 -12.91 -2.26
CA HIS A 99 -2.26 -13.47 -2.27
C HIS A 99 -3.22 -12.63 -3.12
N ARG A 100 -3.18 -11.30 -2.99
CA ARG A 100 -3.99 -10.37 -3.79
C ARG A 100 -3.76 -10.54 -5.29
N VAL A 101 -2.49 -10.59 -5.71
CA VAL A 101 -2.17 -10.74 -7.14
C VAL A 101 -2.61 -12.11 -7.65
N LEU A 102 -2.42 -13.18 -6.86
CA LEU A 102 -2.93 -14.51 -7.19
C LEU A 102 -4.46 -14.55 -7.30
N GLU A 103 -5.17 -13.86 -6.41
CA GLU A 103 -6.62 -13.78 -6.46
C GLU A 103 -7.08 -13.15 -7.79
N ALA A 104 -6.47 -12.03 -8.18
CA ALA A 104 -6.75 -11.37 -9.45
C ALA A 104 -6.46 -12.29 -10.64
N ASP A 105 -5.31 -12.95 -10.64
CA ASP A 105 -4.89 -13.87 -11.70
C ASP A 105 -5.82 -15.10 -11.80
N PHE A 106 -6.23 -15.66 -10.67
CA PHE A 106 -7.15 -16.81 -10.63
C PHE A 106 -8.54 -16.44 -11.14
N VAL A 107 -9.03 -15.23 -10.81
CA VAL A 107 -10.28 -14.72 -11.38
C VAL A 107 -10.20 -14.69 -12.90
N LEU A 108 -9.12 -14.14 -13.48
CA LEU A 108 -8.96 -14.05 -14.93
C LEU A 108 -8.89 -15.44 -15.59
N HIS A 109 -8.10 -16.35 -15.04
CA HIS A 109 -7.96 -17.71 -15.58
C HIS A 109 -9.26 -18.51 -15.50
N LEU A 110 -10.03 -18.32 -14.44
CA LEU A 110 -11.26 -19.07 -14.20
C LEU A 110 -12.52 -18.38 -14.76
N ALA A 111 -12.44 -17.11 -15.16
CA ALA A 111 -13.56 -16.35 -15.71
C ALA A 111 -14.20 -17.04 -16.93
N GLN A 112 -13.41 -17.77 -17.72
CA GLN A 112 -13.91 -18.56 -18.87
C GLN A 112 -14.91 -19.67 -18.48
N PHE A 113 -14.93 -20.09 -17.22
CA PHE A 113 -15.85 -21.11 -16.71
C PHE A 113 -17.12 -20.53 -16.09
N MET A 114 -17.26 -19.21 -16.04
CA MET A 114 -18.44 -18.55 -15.48
C MET A 114 -19.68 -18.81 -16.35
N THR A 115 -20.79 -19.16 -15.71
CA THR A 115 -22.11 -19.25 -16.35
C THR A 115 -22.83 -17.90 -16.30
N GLU A 116 -23.91 -17.76 -17.07
CA GLU A 116 -24.78 -16.58 -17.00
C GLU A 116 -25.34 -16.33 -15.59
N ASP A 117 -25.68 -17.41 -14.87
CA ASP A 117 -26.13 -17.33 -13.47
C ASP A 117 -25.04 -16.76 -12.55
N MET A 118 -23.78 -17.19 -12.72
CA MET A 118 -22.65 -16.68 -11.94
C MET A 118 -22.38 -15.20 -12.24
N HIS A 119 -22.46 -14.80 -13.51
CA HIS A 119 -22.37 -13.39 -13.89
C HIS A 119 -23.51 -12.56 -13.30
N SER A 120 -24.73 -13.12 -13.25
CA SER A 120 -25.89 -12.47 -12.66
C SER A 120 -25.73 -12.29 -11.15
N GLN A 121 -25.22 -13.31 -10.45
CA GLN A 121 -24.89 -13.22 -9.03
C GLN A 121 -23.84 -12.15 -8.76
N LEU A 122 -22.75 -12.13 -9.54
CA LEU A 122 -21.71 -11.11 -9.41
C LEU A 122 -22.25 -9.70 -9.69
N HIS A 123 -23.12 -9.54 -10.68
CA HIS A 123 -23.73 -8.25 -11.01
C HIS A 123 -24.69 -7.74 -9.92
N LEU A 124 -25.32 -8.63 -9.15
CA LEU A 124 -26.17 -8.22 -8.01
C LEU A 124 -25.35 -7.57 -6.89
N GLU A 125 -24.15 -8.07 -6.64
CA GLU A 125 -23.26 -7.55 -5.58
C GLU A 125 -22.37 -6.40 -6.09
N HIS A 126 -21.87 -6.51 -7.33
CA HIS A 126 -20.91 -5.58 -7.93
C HIS A 126 -21.33 -5.23 -9.37
N PRO A 127 -22.33 -4.33 -9.56
CA PRO A 127 -22.95 -4.09 -10.86
C PRO A 127 -21.98 -3.61 -11.95
N GLU A 128 -20.99 -2.79 -11.56
CA GLU A 128 -20.04 -2.14 -12.47
C GLU A 128 -18.86 -3.04 -12.87
N PHE A 129 -18.66 -4.15 -12.17
CA PHE A 129 -17.47 -4.99 -12.33
C PHE A 129 -17.49 -5.88 -13.58
N GLY A 130 -18.69 -6.31 -14.01
CA GLY A 130 -18.83 -7.22 -15.16
C GLY A 130 -18.17 -6.73 -16.46
N PRO A 131 -18.41 -5.47 -16.91
CA PRO A 131 -17.71 -4.89 -18.05
C PRO A 131 -16.19 -4.79 -17.86
N GLN A 132 -15.73 -4.43 -16.65
CA GLN A 132 -14.31 -4.30 -16.36
C GLN A 132 -13.60 -5.65 -16.45
N LEU A 133 -14.20 -6.71 -15.90
CA LEU A 133 -13.69 -8.09 -16.00
C LEU A 133 -13.55 -8.54 -17.46
N LYS A 134 -14.52 -8.20 -18.33
CA LYS A 134 -14.46 -8.55 -19.76
C LYS A 134 -13.30 -7.86 -20.48
N ASN A 135 -13.05 -6.59 -20.16
CA ASN A 135 -11.92 -5.86 -20.72
C ASN A 135 -10.60 -6.49 -20.26
N ALA A 136 -10.43 -6.65 -18.94
CA ALA A 136 -9.25 -7.27 -18.35
C ALA A 136 -8.94 -8.67 -18.93
N LEU A 137 -9.97 -9.50 -19.12
CA LEU A 137 -9.83 -10.83 -19.73
C LEU A 137 -9.27 -10.76 -21.16
N ARG A 138 -9.71 -9.78 -21.96
CA ARG A 138 -9.24 -9.61 -23.35
C ARG A 138 -7.74 -9.33 -23.39
N TYR A 139 -7.22 -8.51 -22.48
CA TYR A 139 -5.79 -8.22 -22.42
C TYR A 139 -4.99 -9.37 -21.83
N HIS A 140 -5.52 -10.02 -20.80
CA HIS A 140 -4.89 -11.17 -20.17
C HIS A 140 -4.61 -12.29 -21.18
N VAL A 141 -5.57 -12.60 -22.06
CA VAL A 141 -5.39 -13.59 -23.14
C VAL A 141 -4.26 -13.20 -24.09
N VAL A 142 -4.20 -11.92 -24.51
CA VAL A 142 -3.12 -11.42 -25.39
C VAL A 142 -1.75 -11.55 -24.73
N GLN A 143 -1.65 -11.26 -23.43
CA GLN A 143 -0.39 -11.40 -22.70
C GLN A 143 0.05 -12.85 -22.57
N LEU A 144 -0.86 -13.78 -22.23
CA LEU A 144 -0.56 -15.21 -22.17
C LEU A 144 -0.03 -15.74 -23.51
N GLU A 145 -0.62 -15.32 -24.63
CA GLU A 145 -0.12 -15.66 -25.97
C GLU A 145 1.31 -15.15 -26.19
N LEU A 146 1.59 -13.89 -25.85
CA LEU A 146 2.94 -13.30 -25.98
C LEU A 146 3.99 -14.01 -25.12
N PHE A 147 3.67 -14.35 -23.87
CA PHE A 147 4.60 -15.05 -22.97
C PHE A 147 4.86 -16.49 -23.44
N SER A 148 3.84 -17.19 -23.92
CA SER A 148 4.00 -18.55 -24.45
C SER A 148 4.93 -18.60 -25.68
N HIS A 149 4.92 -17.56 -26.51
CA HIS A 149 5.83 -17.45 -27.65
C HIS A 149 7.27 -17.19 -27.24
N ARG A 150 7.52 -16.36 -26.21
CA ARG A 150 8.87 -16.05 -25.71
C ARG A 150 9.59 -17.29 -25.16
N GLU A 151 8.87 -18.17 -24.47
CA GLU A 151 9.43 -19.44 -23.96
C GLU A 151 9.77 -20.43 -25.07
N SER A 152 8.98 -20.43 -26.15
CA SER A 152 9.27 -21.27 -27.32
C SER A 152 10.52 -20.83 -28.08
N GLU A 153 10.88 -19.54 -28.03
CA GLU A 153 12.09 -19.00 -28.64
C GLU A 153 13.35 -19.24 -27.80
N GLU A 154 13.27 -19.10 -26.47
CA GLU A 154 14.38 -19.43 -25.55
C GLU A 154 14.73 -20.93 -25.56
N HIS A 155 13.75 -21.82 -25.73
CA HIS A 155 14.01 -23.25 -25.91
C HIS A 155 14.71 -23.61 -27.23
N VAL A 156 14.65 -22.75 -28.26
CA VAL A 156 15.35 -22.96 -29.54
C VAL A 156 16.78 -22.38 -29.50
N SER A 157 17.05 -21.36 -28.67
CA SER A 157 18.41 -20.83 -28.51
C SER A 157 19.33 -21.76 -27.71
N ASP A 158 18.80 -22.45 -26.69
CA ASP A 158 19.60 -23.38 -25.86
C ASP A 158 20.00 -24.68 -26.58
N GLN A 159 19.32 -25.05 -27.67
CA GLN A 159 19.68 -26.22 -28.48
C GLN A 159 20.75 -25.95 -29.54
N ASN A 160 21.11 -24.68 -29.79
CA ASN A 160 22.01 -24.31 -30.88
C ASN A 160 23.45 -23.97 -30.46
N PHE A 161 23.80 -24.07 -29.17
CA PHE A 161 25.19 -23.96 -28.68
C PHE A 161 25.82 -25.34 -28.39
N ALA A 162 25.75 -26.25 -29.37
CA ALA A 162 26.61 -27.43 -29.40
C ALA A 162 27.30 -27.53 -30.77
N GLN A 163 28.35 -26.73 -30.99
CA GLN A 163 29.32 -27.01 -32.05
C GLN A 163 30.50 -27.83 -31.51
N PRO A 164 31.00 -28.81 -32.28
CA PRO A 164 31.99 -29.78 -31.81
C PRO A 164 33.40 -29.19 -31.95
N ALA A 165 34.08 -28.94 -30.83
CA ALA A 165 35.52 -28.74 -30.84
C ALA A 165 36.24 -30.09 -30.89
N ALA A 166 37.00 -30.30 -31.96
CA ALA A 166 37.83 -31.47 -32.19
C ALA A 166 39.08 -31.48 -31.29
N GLY A 167 39.36 -32.66 -30.70
CA GLY A 167 40.70 -33.16 -30.43
C GLY A 167 41.40 -32.74 -29.13
N GLY A 168 41.52 -33.67 -28.17
CA GLY A 168 42.47 -33.59 -27.06
C GLY A 168 42.10 -34.46 -25.86
N ASN A 169 43.00 -35.38 -25.49
CA ASN A 169 42.79 -36.54 -24.59
C ASN A 169 42.62 -36.25 -23.08
N LEU A 170 41.84 -37.14 -22.42
CA LEU A 170 41.98 -37.78 -21.09
C LEU A 170 42.18 -36.86 -19.85
N THR A 171 41.45 -36.98 -18.73
CA THR A 171 41.20 -38.18 -17.90
C THR A 171 39.98 -38.01 -16.97
N GLU A 172 39.41 -39.15 -16.59
CA GLU A 172 38.28 -39.37 -15.68
C GLU A 172 38.30 -38.58 -14.36
N ALA A 173 37.18 -37.91 -14.07
CA ALA A 173 36.67 -37.74 -12.72
C ALA A 173 35.16 -37.94 -12.77
N THR A 174 34.69 -38.95 -12.06
CA THR A 174 33.28 -39.35 -11.94
C THR A 174 32.45 -38.19 -11.37
N SER A 175 31.67 -37.50 -12.22
CA SER A 175 30.56 -36.67 -11.78
C SER A 175 29.26 -37.45 -11.92
N THR A 176 28.60 -37.65 -10.79
CA THR A 176 27.21 -38.09 -10.72
C THR A 176 26.37 -36.98 -11.35
N THR A 177 25.81 -37.25 -12.52
CA THR A 177 24.80 -36.42 -13.17
C THR A 177 23.55 -36.37 -12.29
N LYS A 178 23.44 -35.34 -11.45
CA LYS A 178 22.12 -34.90 -10.98
C LYS A 178 21.41 -34.28 -12.17
N SER A 179 20.35 -34.96 -12.61
CA SER A 179 19.30 -34.44 -13.49
C SER A 179 19.01 -32.97 -13.18
N VAL A 180 19.28 -32.08 -14.14
CA VAL A 180 18.98 -30.63 -14.06
C VAL A 180 17.48 -30.35 -14.32
N ASN A 181 16.65 -31.39 -14.45
CA ASN A 181 15.23 -31.25 -14.83
C ASN A 181 14.22 -31.18 -13.68
N ASP A 182 14.66 -31.23 -12.41
CA ASP A 182 13.76 -31.27 -11.25
C ASP A 182 13.81 -30.01 -10.38
N ASN A 183 13.92 -28.80 -10.96
CA ASN A 183 13.62 -27.59 -10.20
C ASN A 183 12.09 -27.34 -10.26
N PRO A 184 11.32 -27.56 -9.17
CA PRO A 184 9.87 -27.39 -9.19
C PRO A 184 9.45 -25.97 -9.60
N ARG A 185 10.32 -24.95 -9.46
CA ARG A 185 10.08 -23.55 -9.89
C ARG A 185 9.97 -23.36 -11.40
N LYS A 186 10.53 -24.24 -12.25
CA LYS A 186 10.50 -24.11 -13.72
C LYS A 186 9.22 -24.61 -14.39
N LYS A 187 8.34 -25.32 -13.68
CA LYS A 187 7.12 -25.93 -14.23
C LYS A 187 5.88 -25.03 -14.20
N TRP A 188 6.04 -23.78 -13.77
CA TRP A 188 4.97 -22.82 -13.44
C TRP A 188 4.47 -22.01 -14.65
N SER A 189 5.12 -22.15 -15.80
CA SER A 189 5.04 -21.16 -16.89
C SER A 189 3.76 -21.14 -17.75
N SER A 190 2.82 -22.06 -17.54
CA SER A 190 1.63 -22.15 -18.40
C SER A 190 0.35 -21.53 -17.82
N TYR A 191 0.37 -21.03 -16.57
CA TYR A 191 -0.88 -20.68 -15.86
C TYR A 191 -0.81 -19.47 -14.91
N VAL A 192 0.28 -18.70 -14.85
CA VAL A 192 0.43 -17.58 -13.90
C VAL A 192 0.97 -16.36 -14.65
N CYS A 193 0.35 -15.19 -14.44
CA CYS A 193 0.84 -13.92 -14.99
C CYS A 193 2.37 -13.74 -14.79
N GLY A 194 3.06 -13.33 -15.84
CA GLY A 194 4.51 -13.11 -15.85
C GLY A 194 5.02 -12.19 -14.73
N ALA A 195 4.18 -11.29 -14.21
CA ALA A 195 4.46 -10.38 -13.09
C ALA A 195 4.77 -11.13 -11.78
N VAL A 196 3.90 -12.09 -11.41
CA VAL A 196 4.04 -12.90 -10.19
C VAL A 196 5.28 -13.79 -10.28
N ARG A 197 5.51 -14.34 -11.48
CA ARG A 197 6.71 -15.13 -11.76
C ARG A 197 7.97 -14.26 -11.64
N HIS A 198 7.99 -13.10 -12.31
CA HIS A 198 9.13 -12.18 -12.28
C HIS A 198 9.47 -11.79 -10.84
N PHE A 199 8.45 -11.45 -10.06
CA PHE A 199 8.64 -11.13 -8.65
C PHE A 199 9.22 -12.29 -7.81
N LEU A 200 8.72 -13.52 -7.98
CA LEU A 200 9.27 -14.68 -7.29
C LEU A 200 10.68 -15.05 -7.76
N GLU A 201 11.00 -14.82 -9.04
CA GLU A 201 12.33 -15.05 -9.62
C GLU A 201 13.33 -14.00 -9.12
N MET A 202 12.96 -12.72 -9.09
CA MET A 202 13.77 -11.63 -8.53
C MET A 202 14.09 -11.82 -7.05
N TRP A 203 13.23 -12.53 -6.32
CA TRP A 203 13.45 -12.84 -4.92
C TRP A 203 14.60 -13.84 -4.69
N ASP A 204 14.91 -14.68 -5.67
CA ASP A 204 15.88 -15.77 -5.53
C ASP A 204 17.33 -15.30 -5.78
N ASP A 205 17.49 -14.15 -6.44
CA ASP A 205 18.78 -13.55 -6.81
C ASP A 205 19.22 -12.48 -5.79
N GLU A 206 20.51 -12.10 -5.80
CA GLU A 206 21.12 -11.05 -4.94
C GLU A 206 20.43 -9.65 -5.03
N PHE A 207 19.40 -9.52 -5.88
CA PHE A 207 18.68 -8.30 -6.23
C PHE A 207 17.35 -8.18 -5.46
N CYS A 208 17.42 -7.95 -4.15
CA CYS A 208 16.22 -7.65 -3.36
C CYS A 208 15.69 -6.24 -3.72
N LEU A 209 14.55 -6.16 -4.41
CA LEU A 209 13.87 -4.89 -4.73
C LEU A 209 13.28 -4.16 -3.50
N GLY A 210 13.33 -4.78 -2.33
CA GLY A 210 12.71 -4.26 -1.12
C GLY A 210 11.25 -4.68 -0.96
N PHE A 211 10.78 -4.68 0.28
CA PHE A 211 9.45 -5.12 0.68
C PHE A 211 8.42 -3.98 0.65
N LEU A 212 8.83 -2.70 0.76
CA LEU A 212 7.90 -1.56 0.69
C LEU A 212 7.47 -1.21 -0.74
N GLY A 213 8.32 -1.51 -1.72
CA GLY A 213 8.07 -1.30 -3.16
C GLY A 213 7.28 -2.44 -3.84
N LEU A 214 6.85 -3.46 -3.10
CA LEU A 214 6.18 -4.63 -3.67
C LEU A 214 4.96 -4.30 -4.50
N ASP A 215 4.11 -3.41 -3.97
CA ASP A 215 2.89 -3.01 -4.68
C ASP A 215 3.26 -2.32 -5.99
N SER A 216 4.21 -1.37 -6.00
CA SER A 216 4.65 -0.72 -7.24
C SER A 216 5.23 -1.69 -8.27
N HIS A 217 6.03 -2.68 -7.86
CA HIS A 217 6.65 -3.62 -8.79
C HIS A 217 5.69 -4.68 -9.33
N LEU A 218 4.73 -5.12 -8.52
CA LEU A 218 3.72 -6.09 -8.92
C LEU A 218 2.55 -5.42 -9.67
N GLU A 219 2.28 -4.15 -9.42
CA GLU A 219 1.28 -3.33 -10.13
C GLU A 219 1.79 -2.82 -11.47
N THR A 220 3.10 -2.54 -11.63
CA THR A 220 3.67 -2.11 -12.93
C THR A 220 3.51 -3.13 -14.06
N ASP A 221 3.35 -4.42 -13.74
CA ASP A 221 3.04 -5.47 -14.74
C ASP A 221 1.53 -5.86 -14.74
N SER A 222 0.75 -5.38 -13.77
CA SER A 222 -0.68 -5.66 -13.64
C SER A 222 -1.48 -4.51 -14.24
N PHE A 223 -1.67 -4.57 -15.56
CA PHE A 223 -2.63 -3.77 -16.36
C PHE A 223 -4.08 -3.74 -15.82
N MET A 224 -4.37 -4.51 -14.77
CA MET A 224 -5.68 -4.59 -14.12
C MET A 224 -6.12 -3.24 -13.55
N GLU A 225 -5.24 -2.44 -12.94
CA GLU A 225 -5.66 -1.23 -12.23
C GLU A 225 -6.04 -0.07 -13.18
N ASP A 226 -5.34 0.06 -14.31
CA ASP A 226 -5.64 1.11 -15.30
C ASP A 226 -7.00 0.89 -16.01
N GLU A 227 -7.43 -0.37 -16.19
CA GLU A 227 -8.70 -0.69 -16.86
C GLU A 227 -9.88 -0.99 -15.92
N LEU A 228 -9.62 -1.44 -14.69
CA LEU A 228 -10.66 -1.68 -13.67
C LEU A 228 -10.99 -0.43 -12.82
N ALA A 229 -10.58 0.75 -13.31
CA ALA A 229 -10.82 2.10 -12.81
C ALA A 229 -11.92 2.23 -11.75
N GLY A 230 -11.53 2.46 -10.50
CA GLY A 230 -12.41 2.58 -9.34
C GLY A 230 -11.59 2.69 -8.05
N SER A 231 -12.25 2.71 -6.90
CA SER A 231 -11.54 2.61 -5.63
C SER A 231 -10.95 1.20 -5.48
N PHE A 232 -9.73 1.09 -4.95
CA PHE A 232 -9.06 -0.19 -4.73
C PHE A 232 -9.90 -1.09 -3.83
N TRP A 233 -10.54 -0.51 -2.81
CA TRP A 233 -11.48 -1.22 -1.93
C TRP A 233 -12.57 -1.97 -2.71
N LYS A 234 -13.24 -1.30 -3.66
CA LYS A 234 -14.32 -1.89 -4.47
C LYS A 234 -13.79 -2.97 -5.39
N LEU A 235 -12.65 -2.71 -6.04
CA LEU A 235 -12.02 -3.66 -6.94
C LEU A 235 -11.68 -4.96 -6.21
N GLN A 236 -11.01 -4.86 -5.07
CA GLN A 236 -10.65 -6.04 -4.29
C GLN A 236 -11.89 -6.79 -3.79
N ALA A 237 -12.92 -6.09 -3.29
CA ALA A 237 -14.16 -6.73 -2.87
C ALA A 237 -14.84 -7.48 -4.02
N ALA A 238 -14.82 -6.93 -5.23
CA ALA A 238 -15.39 -7.55 -6.43
C ALA A 238 -14.58 -8.77 -6.88
N LEU A 239 -13.24 -8.69 -6.88
CA LEU A 239 -12.36 -9.82 -7.18
C LEU A 239 -12.57 -10.97 -6.19
N SER A 240 -12.59 -10.69 -4.89
CA SER A 240 -12.81 -11.69 -3.86
C SER A 240 -14.17 -12.36 -3.99
N SER A 241 -15.21 -11.58 -4.30
CA SER A 241 -16.58 -12.10 -4.49
C SER A 241 -16.67 -12.93 -5.76
N CYS A 242 -16.06 -12.48 -6.85
CA CYS A 242 -15.98 -13.22 -8.11
C CYS A 242 -15.27 -14.57 -7.93
N LEU A 243 -14.10 -14.56 -7.28
CA LEU A 243 -13.35 -15.78 -7.03
C LEU A 243 -14.14 -16.77 -6.17
N ARG A 244 -14.84 -16.26 -5.14
CA ARG A 244 -15.71 -17.10 -4.28
C ARG A 244 -16.84 -17.73 -5.07
N ILE A 245 -17.57 -16.96 -5.88
CA ILE A 245 -18.64 -17.46 -6.75
C ILE A 245 -18.11 -18.56 -7.68
N ILE A 246 -16.95 -18.34 -8.30
CA ILE A 246 -16.29 -19.33 -9.15
C ILE A 246 -15.92 -20.59 -8.36
N ALA A 247 -15.27 -20.43 -7.20
CA ALA A 247 -14.79 -21.56 -6.41
C ALA A 247 -15.94 -22.43 -5.88
N GLU A 248 -17.07 -21.84 -5.51
CA GLU A 248 -18.27 -22.54 -5.05
C GLU A 248 -18.98 -23.29 -6.19
N ASN A 249 -19.07 -22.69 -7.38
CA ASN A 249 -19.79 -23.27 -8.52
C ASN A 249 -18.93 -24.21 -9.38
N LYS A 250 -17.61 -24.00 -9.40
CA LYS A 250 -16.61 -24.73 -10.20
C LYS A 250 -15.43 -25.22 -9.34
N PRO A 251 -15.68 -25.94 -8.22
CA PRO A 251 -14.63 -26.32 -7.27
C PRO A 251 -13.57 -27.24 -7.88
N ALA A 252 -13.92 -28.05 -8.88
CA ALA A 252 -12.97 -28.93 -9.56
C ALA A 252 -11.94 -28.13 -10.39
N GLU A 253 -12.38 -27.09 -11.11
CA GLU A 253 -11.49 -26.24 -11.89
C GLU A 253 -10.61 -25.37 -11.00
N PHE A 254 -11.19 -24.79 -9.94
CA PHE A 254 -10.44 -24.06 -8.94
C PHE A 254 -9.38 -24.94 -8.28
N THR A 255 -9.75 -26.13 -7.81
CA THR A 255 -8.81 -27.07 -7.17
C THR A 255 -7.72 -27.52 -8.14
N ARG A 256 -8.07 -27.72 -9.42
CA ARG A 256 -7.09 -28.04 -10.46
C ARG A 256 -6.07 -26.92 -10.57
N LEU A 257 -6.51 -25.67 -10.70
CA LEU A 257 -5.65 -24.48 -10.80
C LEU A 257 -4.73 -24.35 -9.58
N VAL A 258 -5.30 -24.38 -8.37
CA VAL A 258 -4.53 -24.32 -7.11
C VAL A 258 -3.45 -25.41 -7.06
N ARG A 259 -3.80 -26.66 -7.39
CA ARG A 259 -2.83 -27.78 -7.35
C ARG A 259 -1.78 -27.69 -8.44
N SER A 260 -2.09 -27.08 -9.60
CA SER A 260 -1.08 -26.79 -10.61
C SER A 260 -0.11 -25.69 -10.17
N CYS A 261 -0.60 -24.63 -9.52
CA CYS A 261 0.26 -23.58 -8.98
C CYS A 261 1.05 -24.06 -7.75
N PHE A 262 0.44 -24.87 -6.89
CA PHE A 262 1.02 -25.34 -5.64
C PHE A 262 0.92 -26.87 -5.51
N PRO A 263 1.80 -27.63 -6.19
CA PRO A 263 1.74 -29.10 -6.20
C PRO A 263 1.88 -29.75 -4.81
N ASN A 264 2.54 -29.05 -3.89
CA ASN A 264 2.77 -29.50 -2.51
C ASN A 264 1.60 -29.18 -1.57
N TRP A 265 0.53 -28.55 -2.05
CA TRP A 265 -0.62 -28.22 -1.22
C TRP A 265 -1.41 -29.49 -0.87
N THR A 266 -1.25 -29.97 0.37
CA THR A 266 -1.83 -31.23 0.87
C THR A 266 -3.23 -31.08 1.50
N SER A 267 -3.86 -29.91 1.33
CA SER A 267 -5.14 -29.61 1.97
C SER A 267 -6.25 -30.54 1.49
N ILE A 268 -7.10 -30.93 2.44
CA ILE A 268 -8.34 -31.67 2.20
C ILE A 268 -9.39 -30.75 1.55
N ASN A 269 -9.31 -29.43 1.80
CA ASN A 269 -10.21 -28.42 1.23
C ASN A 269 -9.43 -27.21 0.66
N PRO A 270 -8.78 -27.36 -0.51
CA PRO A 270 -7.96 -26.30 -1.12
C PRO A 270 -8.74 -25.01 -1.41
N VAL A 271 -10.04 -25.12 -1.71
CA VAL A 271 -10.92 -23.95 -1.92
C VAL A 271 -11.00 -23.11 -0.65
N GLN A 272 -11.43 -23.73 0.45
CA GLN A 272 -11.63 -23.00 1.69
C GLN A 272 -10.30 -22.48 2.25
N ASP A 273 -9.24 -23.28 2.16
CA ASP A 273 -7.94 -22.88 2.68
C ASP A 273 -7.38 -21.70 1.89
N PHE A 274 -7.45 -21.72 0.54
CA PHE A 274 -7.00 -20.58 -0.28
C PHE A 274 -7.79 -19.31 0.02
N LEU A 275 -9.13 -19.40 0.08
CA LEU A 275 -9.97 -18.24 0.37
C LEU A 275 -9.74 -17.69 1.79
N ASN A 276 -9.32 -18.53 2.73
CA ASN A 276 -8.99 -18.13 4.10
C ASN A 276 -7.53 -17.63 4.28
N LEU A 277 -6.68 -17.72 3.25
CA LEU A 277 -5.33 -17.14 3.29
C LEU A 277 -5.35 -15.60 3.28
N GLY A 278 -6.42 -15.01 2.73
CA GLY A 278 -6.55 -13.56 2.64
C GLY A 278 -6.57 -12.90 4.02
N PHE A 279 -5.81 -11.83 4.14
CA PHE A 279 -5.82 -10.97 5.32
C PHE A 279 -6.74 -9.77 5.09
N LYS A 280 -7.35 -9.25 6.17
CA LYS A 280 -7.98 -7.92 6.11
C LYS A 280 -6.89 -6.89 5.88
N GLN A 281 -7.17 -5.87 5.09
CA GLN A 281 -6.14 -4.91 4.70
C GLN A 281 -5.54 -4.14 5.88
N TRP A 282 -6.41 -3.69 6.78
CA TRP A 282 -6.04 -3.00 8.02
C TRP A 282 -5.56 -3.91 9.16
N ALA A 283 -5.33 -5.20 8.94
CA ALA A 283 -4.96 -6.12 10.01
C ALA A 283 -3.53 -5.88 10.51
N ILE A 284 -3.33 -6.13 11.80
CA ILE A 284 -2.01 -6.42 12.38
C ILE A 284 -2.05 -7.91 12.77
N PRO A 285 -1.65 -8.82 11.88
CA PRO A 285 -1.83 -10.25 12.08
C PRO A 285 -0.90 -10.81 13.15
N SER A 286 -1.19 -12.03 13.63
CA SER A 286 -0.25 -12.77 14.47
C SER A 286 0.87 -13.37 13.62
N GLN A 287 2.05 -13.55 14.21
CA GLN A 287 3.17 -14.26 13.58
C GLN A 287 2.77 -15.65 13.09
N THR A 288 1.99 -16.40 13.87
CA THR A 288 1.53 -17.74 13.48
C THR A 288 0.67 -17.71 12.21
N ALA A 289 -0.19 -16.70 12.05
CA ALA A 289 -1.03 -16.59 10.85
C ALA A 289 -0.18 -16.31 9.61
N VAL A 290 0.81 -15.41 9.70
CA VAL A 290 1.71 -15.09 8.58
C VAL A 290 2.60 -16.29 8.23
N LEU A 291 3.19 -16.97 9.22
CA LEU A 291 4.01 -18.18 8.98
C LEU A 291 3.20 -19.28 8.29
N ASN A 292 1.97 -19.54 8.75
CA ASN A 292 1.10 -20.53 8.11
C ASN A 292 0.80 -20.17 6.65
N ALA A 293 0.62 -18.88 6.35
CA ALA A 293 0.41 -18.43 4.97
C ALA A 293 1.67 -18.55 4.11
N ILE A 294 2.86 -18.24 4.65
CA ILE A 294 4.16 -18.48 4.00
C ILE A 294 4.31 -19.96 3.61
N ASP A 295 4.00 -20.87 4.54
CA ASP A 295 4.10 -22.31 4.33
C ASP A 295 3.14 -22.79 3.24
N LEU A 296 1.87 -22.36 3.31
CA LEU A 296 0.84 -22.76 2.34
C LEU A 296 1.10 -22.22 0.93
N LEU A 297 1.65 -21.02 0.82
CA LEU A 297 2.03 -20.41 -0.45
C LEU A 297 3.41 -20.87 -0.96
N ASN A 298 4.08 -21.75 -0.20
CA ASN A 298 5.39 -22.31 -0.51
C ASN A 298 6.45 -21.22 -0.83
N LEU A 299 6.43 -20.13 -0.07
CA LEU A 299 7.35 -19.00 -0.26
C LEU A 299 8.76 -19.29 0.28
N GLY A 300 8.94 -20.39 1.03
CA GLY A 300 10.23 -20.82 1.58
C GLY A 300 10.63 -20.02 2.82
N ASP A 301 11.94 -19.96 3.10
CA ASP A 301 12.47 -19.27 4.29
C ASP A 301 12.60 -17.76 4.05
N VAL A 302 11.46 -17.08 4.02
CA VAL A 302 11.37 -15.62 3.82
C VAL A 302 11.25 -14.84 5.12
N TRP A 303 11.02 -15.51 6.25
CA TRP A 303 10.72 -14.87 7.54
C TRP A 303 11.86 -13.96 8.03
N GLN A 304 13.11 -14.35 7.80
CA GLN A 304 14.29 -13.59 8.24
C GLN A 304 14.70 -12.50 7.25
N ARG A 305 14.14 -12.49 6.03
CA ARG A 305 14.57 -11.58 4.97
C ARG A 305 14.30 -10.11 5.28
N PRO A 306 13.13 -9.70 5.83
CA PRO A 306 12.92 -8.30 6.22
C PRO A 306 13.94 -7.78 7.25
N ASP A 307 14.57 -8.66 8.03
CA ASP A 307 15.55 -8.27 9.04
C ASP A 307 16.99 -8.24 8.53
N SER A 308 17.20 -8.73 7.31
CA SER A 308 18.52 -8.87 6.69
C SER A 308 19.11 -7.50 6.33
N TRP A 309 20.42 -7.37 6.51
CA TRP A 309 21.16 -6.20 6.08
C TRP A 309 21.55 -6.32 4.60
N HIS A 310 21.35 -5.23 3.87
CA HIS A 310 21.69 -5.13 2.45
C HIS A 310 22.88 -4.20 2.26
N HIS A 311 23.77 -4.60 1.35
CA HIS A 311 24.95 -3.85 0.93
C HIS A 311 24.81 -3.45 -0.54
N ALA A 312 25.64 -2.51 -0.98
CA ALA A 312 25.77 -2.18 -2.40
C ALA A 312 26.17 -3.43 -3.22
N LEU A 313 25.57 -3.59 -4.40
CA LEU A 313 25.84 -4.73 -5.27
C LEU A 313 27.26 -4.68 -5.87
N PRO A 314 27.84 -5.84 -6.25
CA PRO A 314 29.10 -5.92 -6.97
C PRO A 314 29.26 -4.90 -8.11
N HIS A 315 28.23 -4.79 -8.94
CA HIS A 315 28.22 -3.97 -10.15
C HIS A 315 28.30 -2.47 -9.84
N GLU A 316 27.76 -2.02 -8.70
CA GLU A 316 27.79 -0.62 -8.28
C GLU A 316 29.23 -0.14 -8.00
N TYR A 317 30.07 -1.01 -7.43
CA TYR A 317 31.50 -0.71 -7.23
C TYR A 317 32.23 -0.56 -8.57
N GLU A 318 31.91 -1.40 -9.55
CA GLU A 318 32.48 -1.31 -10.90
C GLU A 318 32.05 0.00 -11.58
N MET A 319 30.77 0.36 -11.51
CA MET A 319 30.25 1.62 -12.04
C MET A 319 30.88 2.84 -11.36
N ALA A 320 31.14 2.77 -10.05
CA ALA A 320 31.80 3.82 -9.28
C ALA A 320 33.33 3.87 -9.49
N ASN A 321 33.91 2.97 -10.31
CA ASN A 321 35.36 2.79 -10.47
C ASN A 321 36.10 2.60 -9.13
N ARG A 322 35.48 1.93 -8.16
CA ARG A 322 36.06 1.63 -6.85
C ARG A 322 36.48 0.17 -6.75
N THR A 323 37.62 -0.09 -6.10
CA THR A 323 38.07 -1.46 -5.85
C THR A 323 37.20 -2.09 -4.78
N ARG A 324 36.49 -3.16 -5.14
CA ARG A 324 35.66 -3.92 -4.20
C ARG A 324 36.52 -4.58 -3.10
N PRO A 325 36.30 -4.29 -1.82
CA PRO A 325 37.03 -4.95 -0.73
C PRO A 325 36.50 -6.38 -0.50
N GLY A 326 37.31 -7.25 0.12
CA GLY A 326 36.80 -8.51 0.69
C GLY A 326 36.59 -9.70 -0.27
N TYR A 327 37.20 -9.75 -1.46
CA TYR A 327 37.12 -10.97 -2.29
C TYR A 327 37.76 -12.15 -1.55
N ASN A 328 36.95 -13.18 -1.26
CA ASN A 328 37.42 -14.40 -0.63
C ASN A 328 37.70 -15.48 -1.71
N PRO A 329 38.98 -15.77 -2.01
CA PRO A 329 39.33 -16.68 -3.10
C PRO A 329 38.92 -18.14 -2.85
N SER A 330 38.61 -18.49 -1.59
CA SER A 330 38.26 -19.86 -1.19
C SER A 330 36.77 -20.16 -1.34
N THR A 331 35.92 -19.14 -1.22
CA THR A 331 34.46 -19.26 -1.43
C THR A 331 34.03 -18.76 -2.80
N GLY A 332 34.89 -17.99 -3.51
CA GLY A 332 34.53 -17.33 -4.76
C GLY A 332 33.51 -16.20 -4.56
N LEU A 333 33.25 -15.82 -3.31
CA LEU A 333 32.29 -14.80 -2.92
C LEU A 333 33.04 -13.60 -2.35
N TYR A 334 32.43 -12.43 -2.47
CA TYR A 334 32.92 -11.22 -1.84
C TYR A 334 32.27 -11.10 -0.47
N GLU A 335 33.09 -10.80 0.54
CA GLU A 335 32.62 -10.50 1.87
C GLU A 335 31.86 -9.16 1.85
N PRO A 336 30.70 -9.07 2.54
CA PRO A 336 29.98 -7.81 2.67
C PRO A 336 30.85 -6.75 3.35
N PHE A 337 30.98 -5.57 2.74
CA PHE A 337 31.85 -4.48 3.20
C PHE A 337 31.11 -3.13 3.06
N GLY A 338 31.49 -2.13 3.84
CA GLY A 338 30.97 -0.76 3.74
C GLY A 338 29.60 -0.55 4.37
N VAL A 339 28.91 0.50 3.92
CA VAL A 339 27.58 0.88 4.40
C VAL A 339 26.57 -0.23 4.11
N ARG A 340 25.72 -0.50 5.11
CA ARG A 340 24.59 -1.39 4.98
C ARG A 340 23.31 -0.75 5.48
N CYS A 341 22.19 -1.16 4.89
CA CYS A 341 20.88 -0.69 5.32
C CYS A 341 19.83 -1.81 5.30
N ARG A 342 18.71 -1.57 5.99
CA ARG A 342 17.51 -2.41 5.94
C ARG A 342 16.26 -1.58 6.18
N GLU A 343 15.14 -1.97 5.57
CA GLU A 343 13.90 -1.19 5.57
C GLU A 343 13.20 -1.16 6.94
N LYS A 344 12.47 -0.08 7.18
CA LYS A 344 11.59 0.12 8.34
C LYS A 344 10.13 -0.07 7.94
N PHE A 345 9.58 -1.24 8.24
CA PHE A 345 8.17 -1.56 7.99
C PHE A 345 7.25 -1.02 9.07
N ARG A 346 6.15 -0.38 8.66
CA ARG A 346 5.20 0.27 9.57
C ARG A 346 3.79 -0.23 9.38
N PHE A 347 3.03 -0.30 10.46
CA PHE A 347 1.58 -0.40 10.39
C PHE A 347 0.96 1.00 10.43
N SER A 348 -0.08 1.21 9.64
CA SER A 348 -0.80 2.50 9.58
C SER A 348 -1.38 2.91 10.93
N ALA A 349 -1.66 4.21 11.09
CA ALA A 349 -2.40 4.73 12.24
C ALA A 349 -3.80 4.10 12.34
N ALA A 350 -4.48 3.90 11.21
CA ALA A 350 -5.79 3.26 11.17
C ALA A 350 -5.75 1.81 11.69
N ALA A 351 -4.80 1.01 11.24
CA ALA A 351 -4.61 -0.37 11.72
C ALA A 351 -4.32 -0.42 13.24
N CYS A 352 -3.51 0.51 13.74
CA CYS A 352 -3.23 0.64 15.17
C CYS A 352 -4.49 0.99 15.97
N ALA A 353 -5.29 1.94 15.47
CA ALA A 353 -6.56 2.33 16.09
C ALA A 353 -7.54 1.16 16.13
N ILE A 354 -7.70 0.43 15.02
CA ILE A 354 -8.59 -0.74 14.95
C ILE A 354 -8.16 -1.80 15.96
N ARG A 355 -6.88 -2.19 15.98
CA ARG A 355 -6.34 -3.16 16.95
C ARG A 355 -6.55 -2.72 18.40
N PHE A 356 -6.39 -1.43 18.69
CA PHE A 356 -6.66 -0.88 20.02
C PHE A 356 -8.15 -0.97 20.38
N LEU A 357 -9.05 -0.56 19.49
CA LEU A 357 -10.49 -0.60 19.71
C LEU A 357 -10.99 -2.03 19.91
N GLU A 358 -10.53 -2.99 19.11
CA GLU A 358 -10.88 -4.42 19.25
C GLU A 358 -10.60 -4.97 20.66
N ARG A 359 -9.57 -4.46 21.34
CA ARG A 359 -9.20 -4.85 22.70
C ARG A 359 -10.03 -4.20 23.80
N LEU A 360 -10.71 -3.10 23.50
CA LEU A 360 -11.56 -2.42 24.46
C LEU A 360 -12.93 -3.09 24.55
N PRO A 361 -13.52 -3.21 25.75
CA PRO A 361 -14.90 -3.65 25.85
C PRO A 361 -15.85 -2.59 25.27
N ILE A 362 -17.00 -3.02 24.74
CA ILE A 362 -17.97 -2.15 24.05
C ILE A 362 -18.40 -0.92 24.87
N HIS A 363 -18.54 -1.05 26.19
CA HIS A 363 -18.93 0.06 27.06
C HIS A 363 -17.87 1.16 27.18
N GLN A 364 -16.60 0.87 26.84
CA GLN A 364 -15.53 1.86 26.73
C GLN A 364 -15.45 2.43 25.31
N ARG A 365 -15.54 1.58 24.27
CA ARG A 365 -15.57 2.02 22.86
C ARG A 365 -16.65 3.06 22.59
N THR A 366 -17.84 2.84 23.12
CA THR A 366 -18.99 3.76 23.01
C THR A 366 -18.83 5.08 23.75
N GLN A 367 -17.79 5.25 24.57
CA GLN A 367 -17.46 6.52 25.20
C GLN A 367 -16.55 7.38 24.34
N ILE A 368 -15.77 6.80 23.44
CA ILE A 368 -14.83 7.52 22.59
C ILE A 368 -15.61 8.47 21.67
N ARG A 369 -15.09 9.69 21.48
CA ARG A 369 -15.75 10.71 20.65
C ARG A 369 -14.92 11.11 19.45
N THR A 370 -13.61 11.26 19.61
CA THR A 370 -12.75 11.76 18.53
C THR A 370 -11.48 10.94 18.45
N LEU A 371 -11.17 10.45 17.25
CA LEU A 371 -9.88 9.87 16.91
C LEU A 371 -9.19 10.75 15.88
N ILE A 372 -7.90 10.96 16.06
CA ILE A 372 -7.02 11.54 15.04
C ILE A 372 -6.03 10.45 14.62
N LEU A 373 -6.06 10.10 13.35
CA LEU A 373 -5.20 9.09 12.75
C LEU A 373 -4.18 9.80 11.87
N GLN A 374 -2.92 9.76 12.29
CA GLN A 374 -1.81 10.46 11.66
C GLN A 374 -0.97 9.47 10.83
N GLU A 375 -1.18 9.48 9.52
CA GLU A 375 -0.42 8.67 8.56
C GLU A 375 0.85 9.44 8.14
N ASP A 376 1.87 9.39 8.99
CA ASP A 376 3.13 10.11 8.80
C ASP A 376 4.05 9.46 7.75
N PHE A 377 4.02 8.13 7.66
CA PHE A 377 4.93 7.36 6.79
C PHE A 377 4.16 6.32 5.99
N ARG A 378 4.78 5.85 4.91
CA ARG A 378 4.29 4.66 4.18
C ARG A 378 4.16 3.48 5.13
N SER A 379 3.07 2.74 4.99
CA SER A 379 2.73 1.60 5.83
C SER A 379 2.44 0.37 4.96
N VAL A 380 2.61 -0.81 5.55
CA VAL A 380 2.36 -2.08 4.88
C VAL A 380 0.88 -2.27 4.55
N ASN A 381 0.65 -3.04 3.49
CA ASN A 381 -0.61 -3.66 3.09
C ASN A 381 -1.70 -2.70 2.57
N TYR A 382 -1.35 -1.90 1.57
CA TYR A 382 -2.21 -0.93 0.87
C TYR A 382 -2.99 0.03 1.80
N PRO A 383 -2.30 1.02 2.40
CA PRO A 383 -2.85 1.81 3.50
C PRO A 383 -4.04 2.71 3.13
N SER A 384 -4.27 3.06 1.86
CA SER A 384 -5.40 3.91 1.46
C SER A 384 -6.75 3.35 1.94
N VAL A 385 -6.93 2.02 1.91
CA VAL A 385 -8.17 1.31 2.28
C VAL A 385 -8.31 0.94 3.75
N HIS A 386 -7.41 1.39 4.62
CA HIS A 386 -7.46 0.95 6.02
C HIS A 386 -8.63 1.56 6.80
N ALA A 387 -9.16 2.70 6.35
CA ALA A 387 -10.27 3.40 7.01
C ALA A 387 -11.56 2.56 7.03
N GLN A 388 -11.76 1.71 6.01
CA GLN A 388 -12.93 0.82 5.87
C GLN A 388 -13.06 -0.12 7.07
N GLY A 389 -11.94 -0.53 7.67
CA GLY A 389 -11.94 -1.35 8.88
C GLY A 389 -12.53 -0.69 10.13
N LEU A 390 -12.78 0.62 10.10
CA LEU A 390 -13.42 1.34 11.21
C LEU A 390 -14.94 1.20 11.22
N ALA A 391 -15.57 0.71 10.14
CA ALA A 391 -17.02 0.65 9.98
C ALA A 391 -17.78 0.05 11.18
N PRO A 392 -17.37 -1.10 11.77
CA PRO A 392 -18.08 -1.65 12.93
C PRO A 392 -18.13 -0.71 14.13
N PHE A 393 -17.12 0.14 14.32
CA PHE A 393 -17.06 1.07 15.45
C PHE A 393 -17.97 2.29 15.27
N PHE A 394 -18.27 2.68 14.03
CA PHE A 394 -19.29 3.69 13.75
C PHE A 394 -20.70 3.16 13.98
N GLU A 395 -20.95 1.90 13.62
CA GLU A 395 -22.22 1.22 13.92
C GLU A 395 -22.47 1.13 15.43
N GLU A 396 -21.44 0.72 16.19
CA GLU A 396 -21.52 0.65 17.66
C GLU A 396 -21.64 2.03 18.33
N ASN A 397 -21.03 3.07 17.75
CA ASN A 397 -20.91 4.39 18.35
C ASN A 397 -21.20 5.53 17.36
N PRO A 398 -22.47 5.97 17.25
CA PRO A 398 -22.89 7.05 16.34
C PRO A 398 -22.25 8.43 16.63
N PHE A 399 -21.64 8.59 17.81
CA PHE A 399 -20.96 9.82 18.23
C PHE A 399 -19.46 9.80 17.94
N LEU A 400 -18.93 8.71 17.38
CA LEU A 400 -17.54 8.64 16.95
C LEU A 400 -17.31 9.58 15.77
N ARG A 401 -16.20 10.32 15.83
CA ARG A 401 -15.69 11.17 14.76
C ARG A 401 -14.23 10.81 14.54
N VAL A 402 -13.83 10.69 13.28
CA VAL A 402 -12.47 10.32 12.89
C VAL A 402 -11.94 11.33 11.90
N GLU A 403 -10.81 11.94 12.22
CA GLU A 403 -10.01 12.71 11.28
C GLU A 403 -8.77 11.90 10.93
N ARG A 404 -8.59 11.55 9.65
CA ARG A 404 -7.44 10.83 9.14
C ARG A 404 -6.57 11.79 8.35
N ARG A 405 -5.43 12.16 8.92
CA ARG A 405 -4.43 13.03 8.30
C ARG A 405 -3.39 12.19 7.60
N VAL A 406 -3.10 12.52 6.36
CA VAL A 406 -2.16 11.76 5.52
C VAL A 406 -1.11 12.69 4.97
N SER A 407 0.14 12.44 5.34
CA SER A 407 1.29 13.20 4.85
C SER A 407 1.47 12.99 3.35
N LEU A 408 1.36 14.06 2.55
CA LEU A 408 1.55 13.96 1.12
C LEU A 408 2.95 13.49 0.75
N LEU A 409 3.97 14.12 1.34
CA LEU A 409 5.37 13.87 0.96
C LEU A 409 5.94 12.58 1.57
N HIS A 410 5.57 12.27 2.82
CA HIS A 410 6.17 11.14 3.56
C HIS A 410 5.31 9.86 3.54
N CYS A 411 4.00 9.96 3.24
CA CYS A 411 3.11 8.80 3.16
C CYS A 411 2.67 8.50 1.73
N VAL A 412 2.09 9.48 1.02
CA VAL A 412 1.51 9.25 -0.33
C VAL A 412 2.58 9.14 -1.41
N LEU A 413 3.55 10.05 -1.40
CA LEU A 413 4.56 10.19 -2.47
C LEU A 413 5.93 9.61 -2.08
N SER A 414 6.03 8.96 -0.92
CA SER A 414 7.26 8.34 -0.48
C SER A 414 7.49 7.04 -1.25
N ASP A 415 8.19 7.14 -2.37
CA ASP A 415 8.83 5.99 -3.00
C ASP A 415 10.12 5.66 -2.26
N VAL A 416 10.35 4.36 -2.15
CA VAL A 416 11.46 3.79 -1.39
C VAL A 416 12.31 3.03 -2.41
N ASP A 417 13.51 3.55 -2.69
CA ASP A 417 14.46 2.86 -3.58
C ASP A 417 14.84 1.50 -2.98
N PRO A 418 15.22 0.51 -3.81
CA PRO A 418 15.66 -0.79 -3.31
C PRO A 418 16.81 -0.65 -2.29
N PRO A 419 16.87 -1.51 -1.24
CA PRO A 419 17.88 -1.40 -0.18
C PRO A 419 19.33 -1.43 -0.70
N PHE A 420 19.62 -2.15 -1.78
CA PHE A 420 20.96 -2.20 -2.36
C PHE A 420 21.34 -0.88 -3.06
N GLU A 421 20.40 -0.20 -3.71
CA GLU A 421 20.62 1.12 -4.31
C GLU A 421 20.83 2.17 -3.22
N VAL A 422 20.07 2.09 -2.13
CA VAL A 422 20.24 2.95 -0.96
C VAL A 422 21.62 2.77 -0.34
N ALA A 423 22.08 1.53 -0.17
CA ALA A 423 23.42 1.25 0.33
C ALA A 423 24.51 1.79 -0.63
N ALA A 424 24.33 1.64 -1.94
CA ALA A 424 25.26 2.19 -2.94
C ALA A 424 25.30 3.72 -2.91
N TYR A 425 24.15 4.38 -2.82
CA TYR A 425 24.06 5.82 -2.66
C TYR A 425 24.83 6.30 -1.44
N LEU A 426 24.60 5.67 -0.28
CA LEU A 426 25.25 6.06 0.97
C LEU A 426 26.77 5.80 0.99
N GLU A 427 27.25 4.80 0.25
CA GLU A 427 28.67 4.42 0.16
C GLU A 427 29.45 5.29 -0.84
N PHE A 428 28.84 5.60 -1.99
CA PHE A 428 29.55 6.17 -3.14
C PHE A 428 29.21 7.62 -3.42
N GLU A 429 27.98 8.07 -3.14
CA GLU A 429 27.56 9.42 -3.49
C GLU A 429 27.97 10.43 -2.41
N GLU A 430 28.85 11.34 -2.82
CA GLU A 430 29.30 12.47 -2.00
C GLU A 430 28.37 13.69 -2.12
N THR A 431 27.47 13.69 -3.12
CA THR A 431 26.53 14.78 -3.41
C THR A 431 25.10 14.36 -3.15
N GLU A 432 24.26 15.29 -2.69
CA GLU A 432 22.85 15.04 -2.47
C GLU A 432 22.15 14.60 -3.78
N ARG A 433 21.48 13.43 -3.75
CA ARG A 433 20.64 12.97 -4.86
C ARG A 433 19.54 13.98 -5.11
N ASN A 434 19.32 14.31 -6.39
CA ASN A 434 18.14 15.06 -6.78
C ASN A 434 16.92 14.12 -6.80
N ALA A 435 16.41 13.78 -5.60
CA ALA A 435 15.13 13.09 -5.51
C ALA A 435 14.03 13.96 -6.13
N ALA A 436 13.16 13.32 -6.91
CA ALA A 436 12.15 13.99 -7.68
C ALA A 436 10.83 13.24 -7.61
N ILE A 437 9.73 14.00 -7.66
CA ILE A 437 8.37 13.51 -7.70
C ILE A 437 7.98 13.42 -9.17
N ASP A 438 7.57 12.24 -9.65
CA ASP A 438 7.01 12.08 -10.99
C ASP A 438 5.61 12.74 -11.04
N ARG A 439 5.33 13.45 -12.13
CA ARG A 439 4.06 14.11 -12.41
C ARG A 439 2.90 13.10 -12.43
N LYS A 440 3.11 11.93 -13.01
CA LYS A 440 2.12 10.84 -13.09
C LYS A 440 1.80 10.36 -11.67
N ASP A 441 2.83 10.07 -10.88
CA ASP A 441 2.71 9.59 -9.50
C ASP A 441 1.99 10.59 -8.60
N PHE A 442 2.24 11.90 -8.80
CA PHE A 442 1.59 12.94 -8.01
C PHE A 442 0.07 12.90 -8.14
N GLY A 443 -0.45 12.84 -9.36
CA GLY A 443 -1.90 12.82 -9.59
C GLY A 443 -2.53 11.48 -9.22
N GLU A 444 -1.91 10.38 -9.63
CA GLU A 444 -2.49 9.03 -9.49
C GLU A 444 -2.52 8.57 -8.04
N LYS A 445 -1.39 8.64 -7.33
CA LYS A 445 -1.30 8.18 -5.93
C LYS A 445 -2.24 8.98 -5.04
N ILE A 446 -2.37 10.30 -5.26
CA ILE A 446 -3.34 11.12 -4.53
C ILE A 446 -4.77 10.65 -4.82
N ALA A 447 -5.11 10.45 -6.10
CA ALA A 447 -6.46 10.05 -6.48
C ALA A 447 -6.88 8.69 -5.87
N ASP A 448 -5.95 7.74 -5.72
CA ASP A 448 -6.23 6.45 -5.10
C ASP A 448 -6.64 6.59 -3.62
N TRP A 449 -5.92 7.43 -2.87
CA TRP A 449 -6.30 7.78 -1.49
C TRP A 449 -7.66 8.48 -1.40
N LEU A 450 -7.96 9.38 -2.34
CA LEU A 450 -9.24 10.08 -2.36
C LEU A 450 -10.41 9.14 -2.69
N LEU A 451 -10.24 8.25 -3.68
CA LEU A 451 -11.25 7.28 -4.08
C LEU A 451 -11.57 6.32 -2.94
N ASP A 452 -10.56 5.79 -2.25
CA ASP A 452 -10.76 4.89 -1.12
C ASP A 452 -11.35 5.61 0.09
N ALA A 453 -11.03 6.90 0.30
CA ALA A 453 -11.68 7.70 1.33
C ALA A 453 -13.16 7.96 1.01
N LEU A 454 -13.54 8.20 -0.24
CA LEU A 454 -14.95 8.34 -0.63
C LEU A 454 -15.72 7.01 -0.44
N ALA A 455 -15.07 5.88 -0.72
CA ALA A 455 -15.64 4.54 -0.61
C ALA A 455 -15.90 4.07 0.84
N VAL A 456 -15.51 4.84 1.86
CA VAL A 456 -15.82 4.51 3.27
C VAL A 456 -17.33 4.48 3.54
N THR A 457 -18.11 5.27 2.78
CA THR A 457 -19.57 5.33 2.91
C THR A 457 -20.23 4.03 2.47
N ASP A 458 -19.68 3.37 1.46
CA ASP A 458 -20.11 2.05 1.00
C ASP A 458 -19.86 0.96 2.07
N SER A 459 -18.95 1.22 3.01
CA SER A 459 -18.69 0.35 4.16
C SER A 459 -19.58 0.65 5.38
N GLY A 460 -20.47 1.64 5.29
CA GLY A 460 -21.35 2.04 6.41
C GLY A 460 -20.81 3.17 7.30
N ILE A 461 -19.69 3.81 6.92
CA ILE A 461 -19.16 4.96 7.66
C ILE A 461 -19.94 6.23 7.27
N PRO A 462 -20.57 6.97 8.21
CA PRO A 462 -21.29 8.19 7.87
C PRO A 462 -20.34 9.30 7.37
N ALA A 463 -20.66 9.92 6.23
CA ALA A 463 -19.83 10.97 5.61
C ALA A 463 -19.50 12.13 6.56
N GLU A 464 -20.45 12.55 7.40
CA GLU A 464 -20.28 13.64 8.39
C GLU A 464 -19.44 13.26 9.61
N SER A 465 -18.99 12.00 9.69
CA SER A 465 -18.29 11.45 10.85
C SER A 465 -16.86 11.02 10.55
N PHE A 466 -16.44 11.12 9.29
CA PHE A 466 -15.10 10.76 8.84
C PHE A 466 -14.58 11.82 7.87
N THR A 467 -13.36 12.30 8.11
CA THR A 467 -12.69 13.23 7.20
C THR A 467 -11.27 12.74 6.92
N LEU A 468 -10.93 12.61 5.63
CA LEU A 468 -9.56 12.50 5.15
C LEU A 468 -9.00 13.91 4.92
N VAL A 469 -7.85 14.19 5.53
CA VAL A 469 -7.10 15.44 5.31
C VAL A 469 -5.78 15.10 4.64
N LEU A 470 -5.58 15.57 3.41
CA LEU A 470 -4.25 15.57 2.79
C LEU A 470 -3.42 16.69 3.42
N GLU A 471 -2.34 16.30 4.08
CA GLU A 471 -1.50 17.19 4.88
C GLU A 471 -0.16 17.43 4.17
N ALA A 472 0.08 18.69 3.80
CA ALA A 472 1.37 19.19 3.32
C ALA A 472 2.27 19.65 4.47
N GLY A 473 1.70 19.91 5.65
CA GLY A 473 2.44 20.30 6.84
C GLY A 473 3.21 21.61 6.64
N PRO A 474 4.55 21.64 6.82
CA PRO A 474 5.34 22.84 6.58
C PRO A 474 5.47 23.20 5.08
N HIS A 475 5.15 22.28 4.16
CA HIS A 475 5.37 22.43 2.73
C HIS A 475 4.11 22.87 1.95
N ARG A 476 3.18 23.59 2.58
CA ARG A 476 1.88 23.99 1.98
C ARG A 476 2.02 24.74 0.67
N ASP A 477 2.92 25.71 0.61
CA ASP A 477 3.12 26.52 -0.61
C ASP A 477 3.69 25.69 -1.75
N TYR A 478 4.60 24.77 -1.44
CA TYR A 478 5.17 23.83 -2.41
C TYR A 478 4.10 22.88 -2.96
N CYS A 479 3.31 22.24 -2.08
CA CYS A 479 2.24 21.35 -2.50
C CYS A 479 1.13 22.08 -3.27
N ALA A 480 0.82 23.33 -2.91
CA ALA A 480 -0.14 24.15 -3.65
C ALA A 480 0.32 24.46 -5.08
N ASP A 481 1.60 24.80 -5.26
CA ASP A 481 2.19 25.01 -6.57
C ASP A 481 2.20 23.72 -7.43
N LEU A 482 2.58 22.59 -6.84
CA LEU A 482 2.50 21.28 -7.50
C LEU A 482 1.07 20.95 -7.94
N PHE A 483 0.09 21.14 -7.07
CA PHE A 483 -1.31 20.85 -7.38
C PHE A 483 -1.82 21.74 -8.52
N GLN A 484 -1.42 23.02 -8.54
CA GLN A 484 -1.77 23.93 -9.63
C GLN A 484 -1.12 23.54 -10.97
N ARG A 485 0.17 23.18 -10.97
CA ARG A 485 0.93 22.92 -12.19
C ARG A 485 0.69 21.51 -12.76
N PHE A 486 0.57 20.52 -11.89
CA PHE A 486 0.44 19.11 -12.27
C PHE A 486 -1.01 18.68 -12.20
N THR A 487 -1.64 18.73 -11.04
CA THR A 487 -2.98 18.14 -10.85
C THR A 487 -4.08 18.88 -11.61
N GLN A 488 -4.21 20.20 -11.48
CA GLN A 488 -5.22 20.98 -12.20
C GLN A 488 -5.07 20.87 -13.72
N ARG A 489 -3.81 20.78 -14.17
CA ARG A 489 -3.49 20.54 -15.56
C ARG A 489 -3.94 19.14 -15.99
N GLU A 490 -3.56 18.08 -15.28
CA GLU A 490 -3.95 16.71 -15.64
C GLU A 490 -5.48 16.54 -15.63
N ILE A 491 -6.19 17.10 -14.65
CA ILE A 491 -7.67 17.16 -14.64
C ILE A 491 -8.21 17.75 -15.95
N ALA A 492 -7.69 18.91 -16.36
CA ALA A 492 -8.18 19.59 -17.56
C ALA A 492 -7.85 18.84 -18.85
N TRP A 493 -6.66 18.25 -18.95
CA TRP A 493 -6.25 17.46 -20.11
C TRP A 493 -7.05 16.15 -20.22
N SER A 494 -7.32 15.47 -19.10
CA SER A 494 -8.21 14.29 -19.08
C SER A 494 -9.65 14.63 -19.48
N LYS A 495 -10.20 15.76 -19.02
CA LYS A 495 -11.53 16.24 -19.44
C LYS A 495 -11.57 16.62 -20.92
N ALA A 496 -10.58 17.36 -21.39
CA ALA A 496 -10.47 17.75 -22.81
C ALA A 496 -10.35 16.53 -23.73
N TYR A 497 -9.56 15.51 -23.32
CA TYR A 497 -9.49 14.23 -24.01
C TYR A 497 -10.87 13.58 -24.14
N LYS A 498 -11.63 13.49 -23.05
CA LYS A 498 -12.97 12.89 -23.04
C LYS A 498 -13.93 13.62 -23.97
N GLU A 499 -13.95 14.96 -23.95
CA GLU A 499 -14.79 15.77 -24.83
C GLU A 499 -14.42 15.59 -26.31
N LEU A 500 -13.13 15.67 -26.64
CA LEU A 500 -12.65 15.50 -28.01
C LEU A 500 -12.92 14.07 -28.52
N ALA A 501 -12.70 13.04 -27.70
CA ALA A 501 -12.99 11.66 -28.05
C ALA A 501 -14.48 11.46 -28.40
N GLN A 502 -15.39 12.06 -27.60
CA GLN A 502 -16.83 12.04 -27.87
C GLN A 502 -17.22 12.76 -29.17
N SER A 503 -16.44 13.76 -29.60
CA SER A 503 -16.62 14.45 -30.88
C SER A 503 -16.08 13.68 -32.10
N GLY A 504 -15.51 12.50 -31.91
CA GLY A 504 -14.91 11.68 -32.97
C GLY A 504 -13.47 12.03 -33.31
N PHE A 505 -12.78 12.81 -32.47
CA PHE A 505 -11.36 13.11 -32.64
C PHE A 505 -10.52 11.83 -32.50
N SER A 506 -9.61 11.59 -33.46
CA SER A 506 -8.74 10.42 -33.43
C SER A 506 -7.42 10.72 -32.73
N PHE A 507 -7.20 10.04 -31.61
CA PHE A 507 -5.94 10.07 -30.85
C PHE A 507 -4.94 8.99 -31.31
N ALA A 508 -5.16 8.37 -32.48
CA ALA A 508 -4.30 7.31 -32.96
C ALA A 508 -2.85 7.80 -33.18
N ILE A 509 -1.90 7.13 -32.54
CA ILE A 509 -0.46 7.35 -32.75
C ILE A 509 0.07 6.17 -33.57
N PRO A 510 0.62 6.40 -34.78
CA PRO A 510 1.27 5.35 -35.54
C PRO A 510 2.42 4.72 -34.72
N ASN A 511 2.50 3.38 -34.69
CA ASN A 511 3.59 2.62 -34.06
C ASN A 511 3.75 2.72 -32.52
N ARG A 512 2.72 3.13 -31.76
CA ARG A 512 2.71 2.93 -30.30
C ARG A 512 1.85 1.73 -29.91
N SER A 513 2.41 0.84 -29.09
CA SER A 513 1.72 -0.33 -28.54
C SER A 513 0.69 0.04 -27.46
N SER A 514 0.90 1.17 -26.75
CA SER A 514 0.03 1.62 -25.66
C SER A 514 -0.89 2.77 -26.11
N PRO A 515 -2.22 2.66 -25.92
CA PRO A 515 -3.18 3.68 -26.33
C PRO A 515 -3.11 4.91 -25.41
N VAL A 516 -3.23 6.13 -25.96
CA VAL A 516 -3.31 7.40 -25.21
C VAL A 516 -4.13 7.36 -23.89
N PRO A 517 -5.29 6.68 -23.80
CA PRO A 517 -6.06 6.60 -22.56
C PRO A 517 -5.33 5.96 -21.35
N THR A 518 -4.29 5.14 -21.53
CA THR A 518 -3.50 4.59 -20.38
C THR A 518 -2.53 5.60 -19.77
N LEU A 519 -2.42 6.77 -20.37
CA LEU A 519 -1.48 7.81 -19.93
C LEU A 519 -2.16 8.95 -19.16
N LEU A 520 -3.49 9.02 -19.20
CA LEU A 520 -4.30 10.08 -18.59
C LEU A 520 -5.06 9.54 -17.38
N LEU A 521 -5.36 10.42 -16.42
CA LEU A 521 -6.23 10.08 -15.30
C LEU A 521 -7.61 9.65 -15.84
N ASN A 522 -8.07 8.49 -15.38
CA ASN A 522 -9.41 7.99 -15.69
C ASN A 522 -10.50 8.87 -15.03
N GLY A 523 -11.75 8.68 -15.46
CA GLY A 523 -12.88 9.53 -15.03
C GLY A 523 -13.11 9.57 -13.51
N ASN A 524 -12.96 8.43 -12.83
CA ASN A 524 -13.17 8.32 -11.38
C ASN A 524 -12.07 9.07 -10.61
N LYS A 525 -10.80 8.92 -11.03
CA LYS A 525 -9.67 9.66 -10.45
C LYS A 525 -9.83 11.18 -10.63
N VAL A 526 -10.26 11.62 -11.82
CA VAL A 526 -10.55 13.03 -12.10
C VAL A 526 -11.66 13.58 -11.19
N GLU A 527 -12.76 12.83 -11.03
CA GLU A 527 -13.88 13.24 -10.16
C GLU A 527 -13.47 13.33 -8.69
N ALA A 528 -12.69 12.37 -8.18
CA ALA A 528 -12.18 12.42 -6.81
C ALA A 528 -11.31 13.66 -6.55
N LEU A 529 -10.43 14.01 -7.50
CA LEU A 529 -9.61 15.21 -7.43
C LEU A 529 -10.46 16.50 -7.54
N ASP A 530 -11.49 16.52 -8.38
CA ASP A 530 -12.44 17.64 -8.46
C ASP A 530 -13.21 17.83 -7.15
N HIS A 531 -13.59 16.74 -6.47
CA HIS A 531 -14.26 16.82 -5.18
C HIS A 531 -13.41 17.50 -4.12
N LEU A 532 -12.11 17.15 -4.06
CA LEU A 532 -11.13 17.81 -3.21
C LEU A 532 -10.94 19.27 -3.63
N ALA A 533 -10.66 19.52 -4.90
CA ALA A 533 -10.32 20.85 -5.41
C ALA A 533 -11.45 21.87 -5.24
N ASN A 534 -12.69 21.45 -5.41
CA ASN A 534 -13.86 22.32 -5.33
C ASN A 534 -14.55 22.30 -3.95
N HIS A 535 -13.99 21.58 -2.97
CA HIS A 535 -14.57 21.43 -1.62
C HIS A 535 -16.03 20.96 -1.63
N THR A 536 -16.36 20.00 -2.49
CA THR A 536 -17.74 19.50 -2.66
C THR A 536 -18.05 18.22 -1.88
N SER A 537 -17.04 17.63 -1.24
CA SER A 537 -17.18 16.45 -0.39
C SER A 537 -17.01 16.82 1.08
N ALA A 538 -17.88 16.29 1.96
CA ALA A 538 -17.71 16.39 3.41
C ALA A 538 -16.58 15.48 3.95
N ILE A 539 -16.15 14.51 3.14
CA ILE A 539 -15.13 13.52 3.50
C ILE A 539 -13.72 14.01 3.19
N LEU A 540 -13.54 14.82 2.14
CA LEU A 540 -12.22 15.18 1.62
C LEU A 540 -11.85 16.62 2.00
N SER A 541 -10.65 16.79 2.54
CA SER A 541 -10.07 18.10 2.83
C SER A 541 -8.56 18.09 2.61
N CYS A 542 -7.96 19.26 2.54
CA CYS A 542 -6.50 19.44 2.53
C CYS A 542 -6.12 20.69 3.32
N ASP A 543 -4.86 20.80 3.75
CA ASP A 543 -4.35 21.96 4.50
C ASP A 543 -3.58 22.98 3.64
N PHE A 544 -3.59 22.79 2.32
CA PHE A 544 -2.99 23.65 1.31
C PHE A 544 -4.02 24.06 0.23
N ASN A 545 -3.68 25.06 -0.58
CA ASN A 545 -4.55 25.56 -1.65
C ASN A 545 -4.46 24.64 -2.88
N THR A 546 -5.60 24.17 -3.40
CA THR A 546 -5.70 23.29 -4.59
C THR A 546 -5.61 24.04 -5.93
N GLY A 547 -5.41 25.36 -5.90
CA GLY A 547 -5.28 26.19 -7.09
C GLY A 547 -6.61 26.47 -7.80
N VAL A 548 -6.51 26.96 -9.03
CA VAL A 548 -7.63 27.32 -9.90
C VAL A 548 -7.72 26.32 -11.05
N ALA A 549 -8.94 25.84 -11.31
CA ALA A 549 -9.24 24.97 -12.42
C ALA A 549 -8.90 25.63 -13.76
N TRP A 550 -8.29 24.87 -14.67
CA TRP A 550 -8.02 25.34 -16.03
C TRP A 550 -9.31 25.34 -16.85
N ASP A 551 -9.38 26.26 -17.81
CA ASP A 551 -10.51 26.34 -18.74
C ASP A 551 -10.43 25.20 -19.76
N VAL A 552 -11.24 24.17 -19.51
CA VAL A 552 -11.34 22.97 -20.36
C VAL A 552 -11.86 23.34 -21.75
N GLU A 553 -12.82 24.26 -21.86
CA GLU A 553 -13.42 24.63 -23.14
C GLU A 553 -12.41 25.39 -24.01
N ALA A 554 -11.65 26.31 -23.41
CA ALA A 554 -10.54 26.97 -24.08
C ALA A 554 -9.49 25.94 -24.55
N LEU A 555 -9.09 25.00 -23.69
CA LEU A 555 -8.12 23.96 -24.04
C LEU A 555 -8.61 23.06 -25.19
N VAL A 556 -9.88 22.65 -25.17
CA VAL A 556 -10.50 21.87 -26.25
C VAL A 556 -10.49 22.66 -27.56
N ASN A 557 -10.85 23.95 -27.53
CA ASN A 557 -10.87 24.81 -28.71
C ASN A 557 -9.46 25.02 -29.28
N GLU A 558 -8.46 25.25 -28.43
CA GLU A 558 -7.06 25.41 -28.83
C GLU A 558 -6.47 24.15 -29.46
N THR A 559 -6.87 22.97 -28.97
CA THR A 559 -6.28 21.69 -29.37
C THR A 559 -7.07 20.93 -30.45
N ARG A 560 -8.29 21.37 -30.78
CA ARG A 560 -9.17 20.75 -31.79
C ARG A 560 -8.55 20.63 -33.18
N GLY A 561 -7.66 21.57 -33.55
CA GLY A 561 -6.98 21.59 -34.85
C GLY A 561 -5.74 20.69 -34.94
N LEU A 562 -5.30 20.09 -33.83
CA LEU A 562 -4.09 19.28 -33.79
C LEU A 562 -4.35 17.86 -34.34
N SER A 563 -3.28 17.17 -34.77
CA SER A 563 -3.34 15.72 -34.92
C SER A 563 -3.30 15.03 -33.55
N GLY A 564 -3.73 13.77 -33.45
CA GLY A 564 -3.64 13.01 -32.20
C GLY A 564 -2.21 12.93 -31.64
N GLU A 565 -1.21 12.78 -32.50
CA GLU A 565 0.20 12.79 -32.10
C GLU A 565 0.64 14.15 -31.54
N GLU A 566 0.26 15.24 -32.21
CA GLU A 566 0.61 16.60 -31.78
C GLU A 566 -0.09 16.98 -30.47
N TRP A 567 -1.33 16.53 -30.30
CA TRP A 567 -2.06 16.68 -29.04
C TRP A 567 -1.31 16.03 -27.88
N VAL A 568 -0.83 14.79 -28.08
CA VAL A 568 -0.08 14.05 -27.05
C VAL A 568 1.27 14.70 -26.74
N ARG A 569 2.00 15.17 -27.77
CA ARG A 569 3.24 15.93 -27.54
C ARG A 569 2.98 17.21 -26.74
N ARG A 570 1.89 17.91 -27.04
CA ARG A 570 1.50 19.11 -26.31
C ARG A 570 1.13 18.79 -24.86
N TRP A 571 0.41 17.70 -24.63
CA TRP A 571 0.15 17.20 -23.28
C TRP A 571 1.43 16.79 -22.52
N GLN A 572 2.47 16.32 -23.22
CA GLN A 572 3.77 15.95 -22.64
C GLN A 572 4.77 17.11 -22.56
N SER A 573 4.41 18.33 -22.98
CA SER A 573 5.34 19.48 -23.08
C SER A 573 5.77 20.12 -21.75
N VAL A 574 5.42 19.52 -20.61
CA VAL A 574 5.83 19.98 -19.27
C VAL A 574 6.80 18.96 -18.65
N PRO A 575 7.67 19.37 -17.71
CA PRO A 575 8.57 18.45 -17.04
C PRO A 575 7.83 17.24 -16.46
N PHE A 576 8.41 16.06 -16.65
CA PHE A 576 7.87 14.80 -16.10
C PHE A 576 8.09 14.66 -14.61
N SER A 577 9.04 15.38 -14.03
CA SER A 577 9.33 15.32 -12.60
C SER A 577 9.67 16.70 -12.02
N GLU A 578 9.43 16.84 -10.72
CA GLU A 578 9.78 18.04 -9.93
C GLU A 578 10.72 17.64 -8.79
N LYS A 579 11.72 18.48 -8.49
CA LYS A 579 12.61 18.23 -7.34
C LYS A 579 11.83 18.37 -6.03
N LEU A 580 12.23 17.59 -5.02
CA LEU A 580 11.73 17.76 -3.65
C LEU A 580 11.97 19.20 -3.12
N PRO A 581 11.19 19.63 -2.11
CA PRO A 581 11.43 20.88 -1.41
C PRO A 581 12.90 20.98 -0.94
N PRO A 582 13.56 22.15 -1.05
CA PRO A 582 14.99 22.29 -0.72
C PRO A 582 15.37 21.92 0.73
N ASP A 583 14.41 22.02 1.64
CA ASP A 583 14.52 21.67 3.05
C ASP A 583 14.24 20.18 3.33
N LEU A 584 13.59 19.48 2.41
CA LEU A 584 13.38 18.03 2.49
C LEU A 584 14.51 17.30 1.74
N LYS A 585 15.55 16.91 2.48
CA LYS A 585 16.69 16.19 1.91
C LYS A 585 16.37 14.71 1.73
N TYR A 586 16.87 14.15 0.64
CA TYR A 586 16.72 12.72 0.36
C TYR A 586 17.38 11.88 1.47
N LYS A 587 18.54 12.30 1.99
CA LYS A 587 19.20 11.63 3.12
C LYS A 587 18.33 11.56 4.39
N ASP A 588 17.51 12.57 4.65
CA ASP A 588 16.60 12.58 5.80
C ASP A 588 15.48 11.54 5.57
N MET A 589 14.92 11.49 4.35
CA MET A 589 13.95 10.45 3.96
C MET A 589 14.52 9.03 4.05
N LEU A 590 15.82 8.85 3.78
CA LEU A 590 16.47 7.55 3.96
C LEU A 590 16.54 7.16 5.44
N THR A 591 16.92 8.06 6.34
CA THR A 591 16.99 7.72 7.77
C THR A 591 15.61 7.44 8.36
N ASP A 592 14.55 8.07 7.81
CA ASP A 592 13.17 7.73 8.13
C ASP A 592 12.79 6.33 7.66
N ASN A 593 13.17 5.91 6.46
CA ASN A 593 12.72 4.63 5.88
C ASN A 593 13.67 3.45 6.09
N TYR A 594 14.91 3.71 6.53
CA TYR A 594 15.96 2.71 6.68
C TYR A 594 16.64 2.78 8.05
N ASP A 595 16.98 1.61 8.59
CA ASP A 595 18.12 1.52 9.51
C ASP A 595 19.40 1.49 8.67
N ILE A 596 20.40 2.28 9.05
CA ILE A 596 21.67 2.42 8.34
C ILE A 596 22.79 2.15 9.33
N GLN A 597 23.80 1.39 8.92
CA GLN A 597 25.01 1.15 9.70
C GLN A 597 26.25 1.35 8.84
N THR A 598 27.25 2.01 9.42
CA THR A 598 28.58 2.19 8.85
C THR A 598 29.59 1.26 9.54
N GLU A 599 30.80 1.15 9.01
CA GLU A 599 31.85 0.31 9.60
C GLU A 599 32.29 0.79 10.99
N GLU A 600 32.27 2.11 11.23
CA GLU A 600 32.62 2.70 12.52
C GLU A 600 31.63 2.28 13.62
N ASP A 601 30.35 2.07 13.25
CA ASP A 601 29.29 1.65 14.18
C ASP A 601 29.40 0.18 14.61
N CYS A 602 30.20 -0.62 13.91
CA CYS A 602 30.36 -2.06 14.16
C CYS A 602 31.60 -2.41 15.00
N SER A 603 32.37 -1.41 15.45
CA SER A 603 33.66 -1.56 16.14
C SER A 603 33.62 -1.51 17.67
#